data_AF-A0A482UV75-F1
#
_entry.id   AF-A0A482UV75-F1
#
_cell.length_a   1.000
_cell.length_b   1.000
_cell.length_c   1.000
_cell.angle_alpha   90.00
_cell.angle_beta   90.00
_cell.angle_gamma   90.00
#
_symmetry.space_group_name_H-M   'P 1'
#
loop_
_entity.id
_entity.type
_entity.pdbx_description
1 polymer ?
#
loop_
_entity_poly.entity_id
_entity_poly.type
_entity_poly.pdbx_seq_one_letter_code
_entity_poly.pdbx_strand_id
1 'polypeptide(L)' 'MREKWSVEIIVMQHKLGDCPVGQISVAIIVSSAHRKEGLQALPYAIDELKAIVPIWKKEMYMNDSGTWKSNSEQRVV' A
#
# COMPACT_ATOMS: atom_id res chain seq x y z
N MET A 1 -1.37 0.41 -14.12
CA MET A 1 0.01 -0.14 -14.10
C MET A 1 0.37 -0.84 -15.40
N ARG A 2 -0.34 -1.90 -15.82
CA ARG A 2 -0.04 -2.64 -17.05
C ARG A 2 -0.10 -1.79 -18.34
N GLU A 3 -0.87 -0.72 -18.34
CA GLU A 3 -0.92 0.25 -19.45
C GLU A 3 0.30 1.18 -19.52
N LYS A 4 1.01 1.37 -18.39
CA LYS A 4 2.13 2.31 -18.29
C LYS A 4 3.51 1.64 -18.35
N TRP A 5 3.60 0.39 -17.90
CA TRP A 5 4.85 -0.38 -17.85
C TRP A 5 4.63 -1.83 -18.27
N SER A 6 5.63 -2.39 -18.96
CA SER A 6 5.67 -3.82 -19.29
C SER A 6 6.05 -4.64 -18.05
N VAL A 7 5.04 -4.95 -17.23
CA VAL A 7 5.17 -5.76 -16.01
C VAL A 7 4.34 -7.04 -16.15
N GLU A 8 4.89 -8.16 -15.71
CA GLU A 8 4.31 -9.48 -15.89
C GLU A 8 3.38 -9.86 -14.74
N ILE A 9 3.90 -9.73 -13.51
CA ILE A 9 3.20 -10.08 -12.28
C ILE A 9 3.03 -8.81 -11.44
N ILE A 10 1.82 -8.64 -10.90
CA ILE A 10 1.49 -7.61 -9.91
C ILE A 10 0.70 -8.30 -8.81
N VAL A 11 1.21 -8.26 -7.59
CA VAL A 11 0.50 -8.72 -6.39
C VAL A 11 0.47 -7.58 -5.39
N MET A 12 -0.70 -7.27 -4.86
CA MET A 12 -0.89 -6.32 -3.77
C MET A 12 -1.75 -6.97 -2.70
N GLN A 13 -1.24 -7.00 -1.48
CA GLN A 13 -1.95 -7.54 -0.33
C GLN A 13 -1.86 -6.53 0.81
N HIS A 14 -3.00 -6.28 1.44
CA HIS A 14 -3.07 -5.41 2.61
C HIS A 14 -3.73 -6.18 3.75
N LYS A 15 -3.08 -6.18 4.91
CA LYS A 15 -3.60 -6.77 6.13
C LYS A 15 -4.78 -5.94 6.64
N LEU A 16 -5.83 -6.63 7.10
CA LEU A 16 -6.95 -6.01 7.82
C LEU A 16 -6.93 -6.49 9.28
N GLY A 17 -7.62 -5.74 10.15
CA GLY A 17 -7.62 -5.98 11.59
C GLY A 17 -6.30 -5.58 12.26
N ASP A 18 -5.98 -6.22 13.39
CA ASP A 18 -4.85 -5.85 14.23
C ASP A 18 -3.51 -6.11 13.55
N CYS A 19 -2.67 -5.07 13.48
CA CYS A 19 -1.31 -5.13 12.95
C CYS A 19 -0.33 -4.67 14.03
N PRO A 20 0.28 -5.60 14.80
CA PRO A 20 1.28 -5.25 15.81
C PRO A 20 2.46 -4.46 15.22
N VAL A 21 3.10 -3.65 16.07
CA VAL A 21 4.28 -2.87 15.67
C VAL A 21 5.37 -3.81 15.13
N GLY A 22 5.94 -3.44 13.98
CA GLY A 22 6.95 -4.24 13.28
C GLY A 22 6.39 -5.30 12.31
N GLN A 23 5.07 -5.51 12.28
CA GLN A 23 4.44 -6.43 11.32
C GLN A 23 4.17 -5.76 9.98
N ILE A 24 4.15 -6.57 8.91
CA ILE A 24 3.87 -6.10 7.55
C ILE A 24 2.38 -5.82 7.42
N SER A 25 2.03 -4.56 7.17
CA SER A 25 0.65 -4.14 6.90
C SER A 25 0.28 -4.19 5.41
N VAL A 26 1.26 -4.01 4.53
CA VAL A 26 1.08 -4.02 3.08
C VAL A 26 2.28 -4.68 2.41
N ALA A 27 2.02 -5.54 1.42
CA ALA A 27 3.02 -6.15 0.56
C ALA A 27 2.66 -5.89 -0.89
N ILE A 28 3.63 -5.39 -1.67
CA ILE A 28 3.50 -5.17 -3.10
C ILE A 28 4.67 -5.85 -3.80
N ILE A 29 4.36 -6.69 -4.77
CA ILE A 29 5.33 -7.45 -5.55
C ILE A 29 5.06 -7.16 -7.02
N VAL A 30 6.11 -6.75 -7.74
CA VAL A 30 6.06 -6.49 -9.18
C VAL A 30 7.19 -7.26 -9.84
N SER A 31 6.84 -8.05 -10.87
CA SER A 31 7.82 -8.71 -11.75
C SER A 31 7.82 -8.04 -13.12
N SER A 32 9.00 -7.91 -13.72
CA SER A 32 9.19 -7.40 -15.08
C SER A 32 10.42 -8.02 -15.73
N ALA A 33 10.40 -8.18 -17.05
CA ALA A 33 11.51 -8.74 -17.82
C ALA A 33 12.81 -7.92 -17.67
N HIS A 34 12.67 -6.60 -17.53
CA HIS A 34 13.77 -5.69 -17.27
C HIS A 34 13.51 -4.90 -16.00
N ARG A 35 14.58 -4.61 -15.25
CA ARG A 35 14.49 -4.00 -13.92
C ARG A 35 13.86 -2.60 -13.93
N LYS A 36 13.99 -1.86 -15.03
CA LYS A 36 13.60 -0.44 -15.10
C LYS A 36 12.10 -0.27 -14.86
N GLU A 37 11.31 -1.12 -15.50
CA GLU A 37 9.86 -1.13 -15.48
C GLU A 37 9.36 -1.47 -14.08
N GLY A 38 9.86 -2.54 -13.47
CA GLY A 38 9.53 -2.94 -12.11
C GLY A 38 9.89 -1.87 -11.08
N LEU A 39 11.10 -1.28 -11.18
CA LEU A 39 11.56 -0.23 -10.26
C LEU A 39 10.76 1.08 -10.37
N GLN A 40 10.20 1.39 -11.54
CA GLN A 40 9.33 2.55 -11.72
C GLN A 40 7.88 2.27 -11.32
N ALA A 41 7.40 1.05 -11.59
CA ALA A 41 6.02 0.66 -11.34
C ALA A 41 5.75 0.43 -9.84
N LEU A 42 6.72 -0.08 -9.08
CA LEU A 42 6.57 -0.36 -7.64
C LEU A 42 6.23 0.87 -6.77
N PRO A 43 6.95 2.00 -6.83
CA PRO A 43 6.60 3.19 -6.04
C PRO A 43 5.24 3.76 -6.47
N TYR A 44 4.97 3.77 -7.78
CA TYR A 44 3.66 4.18 -8.28
C TYR A 44 2.52 3.32 -7.71
N ALA A 45 2.74 2.01 -7.56
CA ALA A 45 1.74 1.10 -6.99
C ALA A 45 1.35 1.45 -5.55
N ILE A 46 2.32 1.73 -4.68
CA ILE A 46 2.03 2.06 -3.27
C ILE A 46 1.35 3.43 -3.15
N ASP A 47 1.75 4.39 -3.97
CA ASP A 47 1.15 5.74 -3.98
C ASP A 47 -0.31 5.68 -4.42
N GLU A 48 -0.59 4.96 -5.51
CA GLU A 48 -1.96 4.77 -6.00
C GLU A 48 -2.81 3.99 -5.00
N LEU A 49 -2.27 2.92 -4.39
CA LEU A 49 -2.97 2.15 -3.36
C LEU A 49 -3.42 3.05 -2.21
N LYS A 50 -2.50 3.85 -1.66
CA LYS A 50 -2.81 4.78 -0.56
C LYS A 50 -3.76 5.90 -0.98
N ALA A 51 -3.77 6.26 -2.25
CA ALA A 51 -4.61 7.33 -2.77
C ALA A 51 -6.05 6.90 -3.01
N ILE A 52 -6.29 5.68 -3.52
CA ILE A 52 -7.61 5.30 -4.04
C ILE A 52 -8.29 4.16 -3.28
N VAL A 53 -7.55 3.40 -2.47
CA VAL A 53 -8.14 2.24 -1.77
C VAL A 53 -8.66 2.71 -0.40
N PRO A 54 -9.95 2.48 -0.09
CA PRO A 54 -10.56 2.95 1.16
C PRO A 54 -10.14 2.07 2.35
N ILE A 55 -8.92 2.27 2.84
CA ILE A 55 -8.36 1.59 4.02
C ILE A 55 -7.95 2.64 5.05
N TRP A 56 -8.55 2.56 6.23
CA TRP A 56 -8.27 3.45 7.35
C TRP A 56 -7.45 2.74 8.41
N LYS A 57 -6.53 3.48 9.05
CA LYS A 57 -5.68 2.98 10.13
C LYS A 57 -6.05 3.67 11.44
N LYS A 58 -6.30 2.87 12.47
CA LYS A 58 -6.48 3.35 13.83
C LYS A 58 -5.26 2.95 14.64
N GLU A 59 -4.50 3.94 15.10
CA GLU A 59 -3.39 3.71 16.03
C GLU A 59 -3.97 3.47 17.42
N MET A 60 -3.65 2.31 18.01
CA MET A 60 -4.01 1.98 19.39
C MET A 60 -2.79 2.20 20.28
N TYR A 61 -2.96 2.99 21.35
CA TYR A 61 -1.90 3.32 22.30
C TYR A 61 -2.03 2.50 23.59
N MET A 62 -0.99 2.48 24.43
CA MET A 62 -0.92 1.65 25.64
C MET A 62 -2.00 1.96 26.70
N ASN A 63 -2.63 3.13 26.62
CA ASN A 63 -3.72 3.55 27.50
C ASN A 63 -5.12 3.22 26.92
N ASP A 64 -5.19 2.30 25.96
CA ASP A 64 -6.40 1.91 25.21
C ASP A 64 -7.07 3.04 24.41
N SER A 65 -6.43 4.21 24.32
CA SER A 65 -6.90 5.28 23.43
C SER A 65 -6.58 4.93 21.98
N GLY A 66 -7.45 5.38 21.06
CA GLY A 66 -7.31 5.09 19.66
C GLY A 66 -7.57 6.28 18.75
N THR A 67 -6.64 6.57 17.86
CA THR A 67 -6.70 7.72 16.94
C THR A 67 -6.74 7.24 15.50
N TRP A 68 -7.74 7.69 14.74
CA TRP A 68 -7.79 7.46 13.29
C TRP A 68 -6.78 8.36 12.57
N LYS A 69 -6.04 7.78 11.64
CA LYS A 69 -5.12 8.50 10.75
C LYS A 69 -5.72 8.56 9.35
N SER A 70 -5.72 9.75 8.77
CA SER A 70 -5.93 9.94 7.33
C SER A 70 -4.60 9.81 6.59
N ASN A 71 -4.67 9.34 5.34
CA ASN A 71 -3.53 9.43 4.43
C ASN A 71 -3.59 10.78 3.71
N SER A 72 -2.45 11.47 3.62
CA SER A 72 -2.33 12.72 2.85
C SER A 72 -2.57 12.52 1.35
N GLU A 73 -2.30 11.31 0.88
CA GLU A 73 -2.37 10.89 -0.51
C GLU A 73 -3.81 10.55 -0.94
N GLN A 74 -4.75 10.43 0.01
CA GLN A 74 -6.10 9.92 -0.22
C GLN A 74 -6.93 10.87 -1.11
N ARG A 75 -7.35 10.37 -2.27
CA ARG A 75 -8.14 11.09 -3.28
C ARG A 75 -9.63 10.72 -3.27
N VAL A 76 -10.01 9.67 -2.55
CA VAL A 76 -11.41 9.20 -2.45
C VAL A 76 -11.80 9.01 -0.99
N VAL A 77 -13.04 9.34 -0.65
CA VAL A 77 -13.61 9.30 0.71
C VAL A 77 -14.68 8.24 0.79
#